data_AF-A0AA39TKX4-F1
#
_entry.id   AF-A0AA39TKX4-F1
#
_cell.length_a   1.000
_cell.length_b   1.000
_cell.length_c   1.000
_cell.angle_alpha   90.00
_cell.angle_beta   90.00
_cell.angle_gamma   90.00
#
_symmetry.space_group_name_H-M   'P 1'
#
loop_
_entity.id
_entity.type
_entity.pdbx_description
1 polymer ?
#
loop_
_entity_poly.entity_id
_entity_poly.type
_entity_poly.pdbx_seq_one_letter_code
_entity_poly.pdbx_strand_id
1 'polypeptide(L)'
;MKPAVKRKARSSDMNSMPHAPPNGPEAANHNSDVVGCRWSNNSCAFDATLFILYNLWNSGPARCSHAFESFGNSWMVMLASAFSKFADNKHTLEEVRDFFRHRLNRDVGNMFAFGNETSVEALLMQWTKGSAEFVEVTYQCGGGHICSHTTHFCAVIEPGSTGTLQWTTLQQFITNNECMPLTDNESMCIQCGQQTFRKETYLIAPPIIGFPVSFTRTVSDSTISITVVGEKVPYRLGGIVYFGERHYTAQYIDTNLDVWYNDGIALRRRALLEGRLVDIDLMTDHARKARDQFIYICADL
;
A
#
# COMPACT_ATOMS: atom_id res chain seq x y z
N MET A 1 63.74 11.52 -0.76
CA MET A 1 64.62 12.43 0.03
C MET A 1 65.04 13.58 -0.90
N LYS A 2 64.81 14.83 -0.47
CA LYS A 2 65.09 16.16 -1.13
C LYS A 2 64.19 16.58 -2.32
N PRO A 3 63.95 17.88 -2.56
CA PRO A 3 63.17 18.81 -1.72
C PRO A 3 62.16 19.68 -2.53
N ALA A 4 61.33 20.44 -1.81
CA ALA A 4 60.36 21.40 -2.33
C ALA A 4 60.99 22.67 -2.94
N VAL A 5 60.32 23.26 -3.94
CA VAL A 5 60.49 24.67 -4.34
C VAL A 5 59.11 25.35 -4.45
N LYS A 6 58.98 26.44 -3.69
CA LYS A 6 57.84 27.38 -3.64
C LYS A 6 57.78 28.25 -4.90
N ARG A 7 56.58 28.67 -5.30
CA ARG A 7 56.34 30.02 -5.87
C ARG A 7 55.00 30.61 -5.40
N LYS A 8 55.11 31.78 -4.74
CA LYS A 8 54.12 32.84 -4.45
C LYS A 8 53.49 33.38 -5.77
N ALA A 9 52.36 34.08 -5.87
CA ALA A 9 51.34 34.63 -4.97
C ALA A 9 50.19 35.19 -5.85
N ARG A 10 48.97 35.37 -5.32
CA ARG A 10 48.26 36.67 -5.34
C ARG A 10 46.95 36.60 -4.54
N SER A 11 46.71 37.72 -3.86
CA SER A 11 45.59 38.05 -2.96
C SER A 11 44.53 38.85 -3.73
N SER A 12 43.32 38.85 -3.14
CA SER A 12 42.23 39.86 -3.18
C SER A 12 41.48 40.05 -4.50
N ASP A 13 40.17 39.75 -4.51
CA ASP A 13 39.16 40.76 -4.14
C ASP A 13 37.77 40.13 -3.91
N MET A 14 37.12 40.61 -2.84
CA MET A 14 35.71 40.40 -2.53
C MET A 14 34.86 41.30 -3.43
N ASN A 15 33.76 40.78 -3.97
CA ASN A 15 32.61 41.61 -4.34
C ASN A 15 31.29 40.85 -4.11
N SER A 16 30.61 41.25 -3.03
CA SER A 16 29.18 41.54 -2.89
C SER A 16 28.14 40.78 -3.74
N MET A 17 27.27 40.04 -3.05
CA MET A 17 25.90 39.67 -3.45
C MET A 17 24.94 39.92 -2.26
N PRO A 18 23.64 40.19 -2.51
CA PRO A 18 22.83 41.09 -1.69
C PRO A 18 22.20 40.44 -0.45
N HIS A 19 21.97 41.29 0.56
CA HIS A 19 21.21 40.99 1.77
C HIS A 19 19.79 40.47 1.49
N ALA A 20 19.45 39.32 2.06
CA ALA A 20 18.07 38.87 2.23
C ALA A 20 17.42 39.64 3.40
N PRO A 21 16.11 39.98 3.32
CA PRO A 21 15.42 40.69 4.39
C PRO A 21 15.13 39.77 5.59
N PRO A 22 14.95 40.34 6.80
CA PRO A 22 14.86 39.59 8.04
C PRO A 22 13.51 38.89 8.22
N ASN A 23 13.58 37.70 8.81
CA ASN A 23 12.45 36.85 9.20
C ASN A 23 11.38 37.62 9.99
N GLY A 24 10.17 37.66 9.46
CA GLY A 24 8.95 37.90 10.25
C GLY A 24 8.51 36.60 10.95
N PRO A 25 7.72 36.67 12.02
CA PRO A 25 7.26 35.48 12.72
C PRO A 25 6.23 34.78 11.83
N GLU A 26 6.63 33.68 11.20
CA GLU A 26 5.67 32.79 10.54
C GLU A 26 4.71 32.23 11.58
N ALA A 27 3.46 32.58 11.41
CA ALA A 27 2.34 32.04 12.15
C ALA A 27 2.35 30.51 12.02
N ALA A 28 2.24 29.84 13.17
CA ALA A 28 2.15 28.40 13.27
C ALA A 28 0.96 27.86 12.46
N ASN A 29 1.23 27.29 11.29
CA ASN A 29 0.29 26.43 10.58
C ASN A 29 0.67 24.99 10.93
N HIS A 30 -0.14 24.33 11.76
CA HIS A 30 0.00 22.91 12.06
C HIS A 30 -0.38 22.09 10.81
N ASN A 31 0.53 22.00 9.85
CA ASN A 31 0.45 21.05 8.75
C ASN A 31 1.23 19.81 9.20
N SER A 32 0.56 18.67 9.37
CA SER A 32 1.24 17.41 9.61
C SER A 32 2.02 17.03 8.35
N ASP A 33 3.34 17.23 8.36
CA ASP A 33 4.19 16.96 7.20
C ASP A 33 4.04 15.50 6.74
N VAL A 34 3.53 15.30 5.52
CA VAL A 34 3.51 13.99 4.86
C VAL A 34 4.95 13.52 4.69
N VAL A 35 5.28 12.38 5.28
CA VAL A 35 6.66 11.92 5.46
C VAL A 35 6.86 10.48 5.00
N GLY A 36 7.98 10.22 4.35
CA GLY A 36 8.40 8.90 3.89
C GLY A 36 9.73 8.44 4.49
N CYS A 37 10.25 7.32 3.96
CA CYS A 37 11.53 6.75 4.37
C CYS A 37 12.64 7.11 3.38
N ARG A 38 13.85 7.36 3.89
CA ARG A 38 15.05 7.31 3.06
C ARG A 38 15.38 5.85 2.74
N TRP A 39 15.52 5.56 1.45
CA TRP A 39 15.85 4.22 0.94
C TRP A 39 17.20 3.71 1.47
N SER A 40 17.25 2.40 1.81
CA SER A 40 18.46 1.68 2.19
C SER A 40 18.38 0.17 1.91
N ASN A 41 19.44 -0.41 1.34
CA ASN A 41 19.61 -1.87 1.23
C ASN A 41 18.39 -2.60 0.62
N ASN A 42 17.90 -2.17 -0.54
CA ASN A 42 16.71 -2.77 -1.20
C ASN A 42 15.43 -2.69 -0.35
N SER A 43 15.27 -1.65 0.46
CA SER A 43 14.09 -1.44 1.32
C SER A 43 12.85 -0.93 0.62
N CYS A 44 12.89 -0.65 -0.68
CA CYS A 44 11.89 0.18 -1.36
C CYS A 44 10.44 -0.31 -1.19
N ALA A 45 10.20 -1.63 -1.16
CA ALA A 45 8.87 -2.18 -0.88
C ALA A 45 8.36 -1.81 0.53
N PHE A 46 9.24 -1.86 1.54
CA PHE A 46 8.90 -1.42 2.89
C PHE A 46 8.72 0.10 2.95
N ASP A 47 9.62 0.87 2.31
CA ASP A 47 9.54 2.33 2.30
C ASP A 47 8.21 2.82 1.71
N ALA A 48 7.82 2.28 0.55
CA ALA A 48 6.57 2.59 -0.14
C ALA A 48 5.34 2.19 0.69
N THR A 49 5.34 0.99 1.28
CA THR A 49 4.22 0.52 2.11
C THR A 49 4.09 1.35 3.38
N LEU A 50 5.19 1.62 4.07
CA LEU A 50 5.19 2.43 5.30
C LEU A 50 4.82 3.88 5.02
N PHE A 51 5.23 4.44 3.88
CA PHE A 51 4.81 5.77 3.46
C PHE A 51 3.28 5.87 3.41
N ILE A 52 2.60 4.93 2.76
CA ILE A 52 1.14 4.95 2.67
C ILE A 52 0.51 4.69 4.05
N LEU A 53 0.92 3.62 4.74
CA LEU A 53 0.29 3.22 6.01
C LEU A 53 0.50 4.22 7.14
N TYR A 54 1.69 4.83 7.23
CA TYR A 54 1.96 5.85 8.25
C TYR A 54 1.10 7.08 8.02
N ASN A 55 1.05 7.61 6.79
CA ASN A 55 0.30 8.83 6.54
C ASN A 55 -1.22 8.62 6.63
N LEU A 56 -1.72 7.42 6.28
CA LEU A 56 -3.10 7.02 6.60
C LEU A 56 -3.36 6.94 8.11
N TRP A 57 -2.44 6.36 8.88
CA TRP A 57 -2.57 6.30 10.34
C TRP A 57 -2.52 7.71 10.97
N ASN A 58 -1.64 8.57 10.46
CA ASN A 58 -1.40 9.90 10.98
C ASN A 58 -2.59 10.86 10.76
N SER A 59 -3.46 10.60 9.77
CA SER A 59 -4.70 11.38 9.59
C SER A 59 -5.75 11.09 10.68
N GLY A 60 -5.63 9.98 11.42
CA GLY A 60 -6.52 9.66 12.53
C GLY A 60 -5.93 8.63 13.50
N PRO A 61 -4.88 8.96 14.27
CA PRO A 61 -4.08 7.98 15.01
C PRO A 61 -4.89 7.08 15.94
N ALA A 62 -5.82 7.62 16.71
CA ALA A 62 -6.64 6.84 17.63
C ALA A 62 -7.58 5.87 16.90
N ARG A 63 -8.23 6.35 15.84
CA ARG A 63 -9.18 5.57 15.03
C ARG A 63 -8.45 4.47 14.25
N CYS A 64 -7.35 4.82 13.59
CA CYS A 64 -6.55 3.88 12.82
C CYS A 64 -5.87 2.84 13.71
N SER A 65 -5.41 3.20 14.91
CA SER A 65 -4.85 2.23 15.87
C SER A 65 -5.90 1.20 16.30
N HIS A 66 -7.10 1.66 16.65
CA HIS A 66 -8.21 0.77 16.99
C HIS A 66 -8.62 -0.11 15.79
N ALA A 67 -8.67 0.45 14.59
CA ALA A 67 -8.94 -0.31 13.39
C ALA A 67 -7.85 -1.36 13.13
N PHE A 68 -6.57 -1.02 13.30
CA PHE A 68 -5.45 -1.95 13.11
C PHE A 68 -5.48 -3.12 14.09
N GLU A 69 -5.98 -2.91 15.31
CA GLU A 69 -6.24 -3.99 16.28
C GLU A 69 -7.32 -4.97 15.79
N SER A 70 -8.28 -4.51 14.97
CA SER A 70 -9.38 -5.34 14.48
C SER A 70 -8.94 -6.47 13.53
N PHE A 71 -7.73 -6.40 12.96
CA PHE A 71 -7.15 -7.54 12.26
C PHE A 71 -6.91 -8.74 13.20
N GLY A 72 -6.80 -8.51 14.51
CA GLY A 72 -6.55 -9.57 15.48
C GLY A 72 -5.18 -10.23 15.30
N ASN A 73 -4.19 -9.49 14.75
CA ASN A 73 -2.81 -9.94 14.57
C ASN A 73 -1.83 -8.97 15.24
N SER A 74 -0.63 -9.47 15.55
CA SER A 74 0.38 -8.64 16.22
C SER A 74 1.06 -7.62 15.31
N TRP A 75 1.08 -7.84 13.99
CA TRP A 75 1.81 -6.99 13.03
C TRP A 75 1.24 -5.57 12.99
N MET A 76 -0.07 -5.44 12.76
CA MET A 76 -0.72 -4.13 12.63
C MET A 76 -0.77 -3.39 13.96
N VAL A 77 -0.94 -4.10 15.08
CA VAL A 77 -0.85 -3.51 16.43
C VAL A 77 0.54 -2.96 16.72
N MET A 78 1.58 -3.73 16.41
CA MET A 78 2.96 -3.27 16.55
C MET A 78 3.26 -2.09 15.63
N LEU A 79 2.68 -2.08 14.43
CA LEU A 79 2.89 -1.01 13.46
C LEU A 79 2.29 0.31 13.97
N ALA A 80 1.04 0.28 14.46
CA ALA A 80 0.41 1.44 15.11
C ALA A 80 1.23 1.93 16.32
N SER A 81 1.72 1.02 17.16
CA SER A 81 2.58 1.38 18.29
C SER A 81 3.91 2.00 17.84
N ALA A 82 4.52 1.49 16.78
CA ALA A 82 5.76 2.03 16.22
C ALA A 82 5.55 3.40 15.58
N PHE A 83 4.43 3.62 14.89
CA PHE A 83 4.03 4.92 14.35
C PHE A 83 3.80 5.95 15.46
N SER A 84 3.13 5.57 16.55
CA SER A 84 2.99 6.43 17.73
C SER A 84 4.35 6.83 18.31
N LYS A 85 5.31 5.90 18.40
CA LYS A 85 6.67 6.23 18.85
C LYS A 85 7.40 7.15 17.88
N PHE A 86 7.19 7.00 16.57
CA PHE A 86 7.74 7.91 15.57
C PHE A 86 7.14 9.31 15.70
N ALA A 87 5.81 9.43 15.84
CA ALA A 87 5.13 10.71 16.06
C ALA A 87 5.60 11.41 17.35
N ASP A 88 5.93 10.64 18.39
CA ASP A 88 6.54 11.13 19.63
C ASP A 88 8.05 11.46 19.50
N ASN A 89 8.63 11.37 18.30
CA ASN A 89 10.08 11.54 18.03
C ASN A 89 10.99 10.58 18.81
N LYS A 90 10.48 9.41 19.23
CA LYS A 90 11.25 8.37 19.94
C LYS A 90 12.03 7.47 18.98
N HIS A 91 11.56 7.36 17.74
CA HIS A 91 12.20 6.62 16.66
C HIS A 91 12.08 7.42 15.37
N THR A 92 12.92 7.11 14.39
CA THR A 92 12.78 7.50 12.99
C THR A 92 11.96 6.46 12.22
N LEU A 93 11.37 6.85 11.08
CA LEU A 93 10.61 5.91 10.26
C LEU A 93 11.51 4.82 9.65
N GLU A 94 12.80 5.11 9.44
CA GLU A 94 13.78 4.11 9.04
C GLU A 94 14.07 3.08 10.15
N GLU A 95 14.10 3.48 11.41
CA GLU A 95 14.23 2.54 12.53
C GLU A 95 12.99 1.65 12.66
N VAL A 96 11.78 2.22 12.47
CA VAL A 96 10.54 1.45 12.41
C VAL A 96 10.64 0.43 11.28
N ARG A 97 11.02 0.86 10.08
CA ARG A 97 11.22 -0.03 8.93
C ARG A 97 12.19 -1.16 9.23
N ASP A 98 13.38 -0.84 9.70
CA ASP A 98 14.44 -1.82 9.89
C ASP A 98 14.09 -2.82 10.99
N PHE A 99 13.35 -2.39 12.02
CA PHE A 99 12.73 -3.29 13.00
C PHE A 99 11.80 -4.31 12.32
N PHE A 100 10.87 -3.87 11.48
CA PHE A 100 9.94 -4.79 10.79
C PHE A 100 10.66 -5.70 9.79
N ARG A 101 11.69 -5.21 9.09
CA ARG A 101 12.52 -6.02 8.20
C ARG A 101 13.22 -7.15 8.95
N HIS A 102 13.90 -6.83 10.06
CA HIS A 102 14.57 -7.83 10.87
C HIS A 102 13.58 -8.84 11.48
N ARG A 103 12.42 -8.35 11.91
CA ARG A 103 11.39 -9.21 12.49
C ARG A 103 10.79 -10.17 11.47
N LEU A 104 10.44 -9.68 10.28
CA LEU A 104 9.93 -10.53 9.20
C LEU A 104 10.96 -11.55 8.73
N ASN A 105 12.23 -11.15 8.61
CA ASN A 105 13.32 -12.08 8.31
C ASN A 105 13.47 -13.18 9.37
N ARG A 106 13.30 -12.83 10.65
CA ARG A 106 13.39 -13.82 11.74
C ARG A 106 12.18 -14.76 11.77
N ASP A 107 10.97 -14.20 11.63
CA ASP A 107 9.72 -14.92 11.86
C ASP A 107 9.27 -15.69 10.61
N VAL A 108 9.68 -15.28 9.40
CA VAL A 108 9.20 -15.81 8.10
C VAL A 108 10.33 -15.91 7.05
N GLY A 109 11.58 -16.09 7.49
CA GLY A 109 12.83 -15.80 6.75
C GLY A 109 13.00 -16.29 5.32
N ASN A 110 12.30 -17.33 4.87
CA ASN A 110 12.36 -17.77 3.47
C ASN A 110 11.72 -16.75 2.50
N MET A 111 10.80 -15.92 2.98
CA MET A 111 10.06 -14.95 2.18
C MET A 111 10.59 -13.52 2.32
N PHE A 112 11.25 -13.19 3.44
CA PHE A 112 11.71 -11.83 3.76
C PHE A 112 13.18 -11.79 4.16
N ALA A 113 14.07 -12.21 3.26
CA ALA A 113 15.50 -12.14 3.51
C ALA A 113 15.99 -10.68 3.63
N PHE A 114 16.69 -10.36 4.72
CA PHE A 114 17.20 -9.00 4.92
C PHE A 114 18.22 -8.61 3.84
N GLY A 115 18.09 -7.41 3.28
CA GLY A 115 18.94 -6.92 2.19
C GLY A 115 18.53 -7.40 0.79
N ASN A 116 17.58 -8.33 0.68
CA ASN A 116 17.01 -8.73 -0.60
C ASN A 116 15.80 -7.86 -0.95
N GLU A 117 15.43 -7.90 -2.24
CA GLU A 117 14.16 -7.37 -2.71
C GLU A 117 13.00 -8.18 -2.13
N THR A 118 11.85 -7.54 -1.95
CA THR A 118 10.60 -8.17 -1.55
C THR A 118 9.44 -7.51 -2.28
N SER A 119 8.29 -8.17 -2.37
CA SER A 119 7.09 -7.59 -2.97
C SER A 119 6.24 -6.87 -1.93
N VAL A 120 5.55 -5.81 -2.37
CA VAL A 120 4.55 -5.11 -1.54
C VAL A 120 3.37 -6.02 -1.23
N GLU A 121 2.96 -6.84 -2.20
CA GLU A 121 1.94 -7.87 -2.01
C GLU A 121 2.26 -8.77 -0.81
N ALA A 122 3.47 -9.35 -0.74
CA ALA A 122 3.84 -10.23 0.36
C ALA A 122 3.81 -9.52 1.72
N LEU A 123 4.26 -8.25 1.76
CA LEU A 123 4.18 -7.44 2.97
C LEU A 123 2.73 -7.24 3.42
N LEU A 124 1.84 -6.85 2.50
CA LEU A 124 0.43 -6.66 2.80
C LEU A 124 -0.25 -7.96 3.20
N MET A 125 0.02 -9.08 2.51
CA MET A 125 -0.50 -10.39 2.90
C MET A 125 -0.09 -10.73 4.34
N GLN A 126 1.19 -10.53 4.69
CA GLN A 126 1.69 -10.88 6.01
C GLN A 126 1.19 -9.94 7.11
N TRP A 127 1.16 -8.63 6.86
CA TRP A 127 0.71 -7.64 7.85
C TRP A 127 -0.80 -7.66 8.04
N THR A 128 -1.58 -7.89 7.00
CA THR A 128 -3.06 -7.92 7.08
C THR A 128 -3.62 -9.31 7.35
N LYS A 129 -2.79 -10.34 7.52
CA LYS A 129 -3.25 -11.69 7.89
C LYS A 129 -3.86 -11.67 9.29
N GLY A 130 -5.18 -11.77 9.36
CA GLY A 130 -5.92 -11.79 10.61
C GLY A 130 -6.07 -13.17 11.23
N SER A 131 -6.73 -13.21 12.39
CA SER A 131 -7.17 -14.45 13.05
C SER A 131 -8.56 -14.91 12.60
N ALA A 132 -9.37 -14.00 12.04
CA ALA A 132 -10.66 -14.29 11.42
C ALA A 132 -10.53 -14.47 9.91
N GLU A 133 -11.42 -15.29 9.34
CA GLU A 133 -11.52 -15.48 7.90
C GLU A 133 -11.98 -14.18 7.24
N PHE A 134 -11.24 -13.75 6.22
CA PHE A 134 -11.55 -12.56 5.43
C PHE A 134 -12.56 -12.86 4.34
N VAL A 135 -12.26 -13.86 3.53
CA VAL A 135 -13.07 -14.25 2.38
C VAL A 135 -13.18 -15.78 2.31
N GLU A 136 -14.39 -16.22 2.03
CA GLU A 136 -14.72 -17.60 1.68
C GLU A 136 -14.88 -17.71 0.17
N VAL A 137 -14.32 -18.75 -0.43
CA VAL A 137 -14.46 -19.09 -1.84
C VAL A 137 -15.12 -20.45 -1.93
N THR A 138 -16.29 -20.50 -2.57
CA THR A 138 -17.04 -21.73 -2.82
C THR A 138 -17.20 -22.01 -4.29
N TYR A 139 -17.25 -23.29 -4.64
CA TYR A 139 -17.69 -23.76 -5.94
C TYR A 139 -19.04 -24.42 -5.74
N GLN A 140 -20.10 -23.86 -6.32
CA GLN A 140 -21.47 -24.31 -6.10
C GLN A 140 -22.24 -24.43 -7.41
N CYS A 141 -23.28 -25.25 -7.44
CA CYS A 141 -24.15 -25.38 -8.62
C CYS A 141 -25.54 -24.78 -8.38
N GLY A 142 -26.34 -24.67 -9.44
CA GLY A 142 -27.73 -24.18 -9.35
C GLY A 142 -28.63 -25.02 -8.43
N GLY A 143 -28.25 -26.26 -8.13
CA GLY A 143 -28.95 -27.15 -7.20
C GLY A 143 -28.57 -26.92 -5.73
N GLY A 144 -27.67 -25.98 -5.43
CA GLY A 144 -27.26 -25.63 -4.06
C GLY A 144 -26.18 -26.54 -3.46
N HIS A 145 -25.63 -27.48 -4.23
CA HIS A 145 -24.53 -28.32 -3.75
C HIS A 145 -23.20 -27.55 -3.78
N ILE A 146 -22.43 -27.64 -2.69
CA ILE A 146 -21.06 -27.12 -2.61
C ILE A 146 -20.09 -28.23 -3.02
N CYS A 147 -19.31 -28.00 -4.07
CA CYS A 147 -18.34 -28.94 -4.62
C CYS A 147 -16.93 -28.73 -4.05
N SER A 148 -16.58 -27.50 -3.67
CA SER A 148 -15.31 -27.16 -3.05
C SER A 148 -15.46 -25.88 -2.22
N HIS A 149 -14.60 -25.74 -1.21
CA HIS A 149 -14.61 -24.64 -0.24
C HIS A 149 -13.17 -24.35 0.20
N THR A 150 -12.80 -23.06 0.19
CA THR A 150 -11.50 -22.57 0.68
C THR A 150 -11.68 -21.21 1.34
N THR A 151 -10.82 -20.88 2.28
CA THR A 151 -10.87 -19.63 3.05
C THR A 151 -9.54 -18.90 3.02
N HIS A 152 -9.56 -17.57 2.99
CA HIS A 152 -8.38 -16.72 3.09
C HIS A 152 -8.47 -15.78 4.31
N PHE A 153 -7.32 -15.49 4.93
CA PHE A 153 -7.24 -14.75 6.20
C PHE A 153 -6.58 -13.37 6.07
N CYS A 154 -5.94 -13.06 4.94
CA CYS A 154 -5.32 -11.76 4.71
C CYS A 154 -6.22 -10.86 3.86
N ALA A 155 -6.20 -9.55 4.13
CA ALA A 155 -6.98 -8.55 3.40
C ALA A 155 -6.31 -8.12 2.09
N VAL A 156 -6.00 -9.11 1.25
CA VAL A 156 -5.48 -8.91 -0.11
C VAL A 156 -6.41 -9.62 -1.07
N ILE A 157 -6.89 -8.89 -2.09
CA ILE A 157 -7.78 -9.41 -3.14
C ILE A 157 -6.99 -9.36 -4.45
N GLU A 158 -6.63 -10.52 -4.99
CA GLU A 158 -5.86 -10.65 -6.23
C GLU A 158 -6.80 -10.63 -7.45
N PRO A 159 -6.75 -9.58 -8.29
CA PRO A 159 -7.55 -9.53 -9.51
C PRO A 159 -7.07 -10.55 -10.54
N GLY A 160 -8.00 -11.32 -11.08
CA GLY A 160 -7.74 -12.37 -12.05
C GLY A 160 -8.82 -12.48 -13.13
N SER A 161 -8.92 -13.66 -13.73
CA SER A 161 -10.00 -13.98 -14.66
C SER A 161 -11.34 -14.06 -13.94
N THR A 162 -12.39 -13.48 -14.52
CA THR A 162 -13.79 -13.65 -14.07
C THR A 162 -14.59 -14.54 -15.01
N GLY A 163 -13.92 -15.55 -15.60
CA GLY A 163 -14.50 -16.46 -16.57
C GLY A 163 -14.88 -15.75 -17.86
N THR A 164 -16.16 -15.84 -18.24
CA THR A 164 -16.69 -15.15 -19.43
C THR A 164 -17.02 -13.68 -19.18
N LEU A 165 -17.13 -13.26 -17.91
CA LEU A 165 -17.45 -11.89 -17.56
C LEU A 165 -16.21 -11.02 -17.76
N GLN A 166 -16.39 -9.89 -18.44
CA GLN A 166 -15.33 -8.89 -18.60
C GLN A 166 -15.37 -7.91 -17.42
N TRP A 167 -14.22 -7.32 -17.10
CA TRP A 167 -14.11 -6.24 -16.13
C TRP A 167 -13.02 -5.25 -16.55
N THR A 168 -13.25 -3.97 -16.27
CA THR A 168 -12.28 -2.88 -16.48
C THR A 168 -11.94 -2.14 -15.19
N THR A 169 -12.80 -2.27 -14.18
CA THR A 169 -12.69 -1.66 -12.84
C THR A 169 -12.60 -2.72 -11.76
N LEU A 170 -12.00 -2.40 -10.62
CA LEU A 170 -11.95 -3.31 -9.46
C LEU A 170 -13.34 -3.56 -8.90
N GLN A 171 -14.24 -2.57 -8.94
CA GLN A 171 -15.62 -2.80 -8.51
C GLN A 171 -16.33 -3.87 -9.36
N GLN A 172 -16.13 -3.85 -10.68
CA GLN A 172 -16.66 -4.90 -11.56
C GLN A 172 -16.03 -6.26 -11.26
N PHE A 173 -14.72 -6.30 -11.02
CA PHE A 173 -14.04 -7.54 -10.60
C PHE A 173 -14.67 -8.12 -9.33
N ILE A 174 -14.83 -7.30 -8.29
CA ILE A 174 -15.47 -7.71 -7.02
C ILE A 174 -16.90 -8.21 -7.27
N THR A 175 -17.70 -7.47 -8.04
CA THR A 175 -19.09 -7.82 -8.35
C THR A 175 -19.18 -9.14 -9.12
N ASN A 176 -18.31 -9.35 -10.11
CA ASN A 176 -18.28 -10.59 -10.88
C ASN A 176 -17.96 -11.81 -10.01
N ASN A 177 -17.14 -11.65 -8.96
CA ASN A 177 -16.78 -12.73 -8.05
C ASN A 177 -17.89 -13.13 -7.07
N GLU A 178 -18.96 -12.34 -6.91
CA GLU A 178 -20.13 -12.75 -6.13
C GLU A 178 -20.84 -13.97 -6.75
N CYS A 179 -20.72 -14.15 -8.07
CA CYS A 179 -21.25 -15.30 -8.81
C CYS A 179 -20.55 -15.48 -10.17
N MET A 180 -19.31 -15.94 -10.15
CA MET A 180 -18.46 -16.07 -11.33
C MET A 180 -18.74 -17.37 -12.10
N PRO A 181 -19.18 -17.31 -13.36
CA PRO A 181 -19.36 -18.50 -14.19
C PRO A 181 -18.00 -19.13 -14.54
N LEU A 182 -17.93 -20.46 -14.52
CA LEU A 182 -16.75 -21.21 -14.92
C LEU A 182 -16.82 -21.57 -16.40
N THR A 183 -15.70 -21.38 -17.11
CA THR A 183 -15.60 -21.53 -18.57
C THR A 183 -15.43 -22.97 -19.04
N ASP A 184 -15.00 -23.88 -18.16
CA ASP A 184 -14.69 -25.26 -18.55
C ASP A 184 -15.91 -26.16 -18.45
N ASN A 185 -16.17 -26.95 -19.49
CA ASN A 185 -17.19 -28.00 -19.53
C ASN A 185 -16.99 -29.09 -18.46
N GLU A 186 -15.83 -29.11 -17.79
CA GLU A 186 -15.51 -30.00 -16.67
C GLU A 186 -16.01 -29.47 -15.32
N SER A 187 -16.55 -28.24 -15.29
CA SER A 187 -17.10 -27.59 -14.09
C SER A 187 -18.53 -28.07 -13.82
N MET A 188 -18.74 -29.38 -13.77
CA MET A 188 -20.06 -29.98 -13.54
C MET A 188 -20.13 -30.52 -12.12
N CYS A 189 -21.26 -30.29 -11.45
CA CYS A 189 -21.50 -30.81 -10.13
C CYS A 189 -21.59 -32.33 -10.17
N ILE A 190 -20.74 -33.01 -9.41
CA ILE A 190 -20.75 -34.49 -9.34
C ILE A 190 -22.06 -35.08 -8.79
N GLN A 191 -22.87 -34.28 -8.08
CA GLN A 191 -24.10 -34.73 -7.43
C GLN A 191 -25.33 -34.58 -8.34
N CYS A 192 -25.47 -33.47 -9.05
CA CYS A 192 -26.65 -33.19 -9.88
C CYS A 192 -26.37 -32.95 -11.36
N GLY A 193 -25.10 -32.96 -11.78
CA GLY A 193 -24.71 -32.71 -13.16
C GLY A 193 -24.99 -31.30 -13.66
N GLN A 194 -25.31 -30.34 -12.79
CA GLN A 194 -25.47 -28.94 -13.19
C GLN A 194 -24.13 -28.21 -13.23
N GLN A 195 -24.05 -27.16 -14.04
CA GLN A 195 -22.86 -26.30 -14.11
C GLN A 195 -22.57 -25.67 -12.75
N THR A 196 -21.29 -25.68 -12.37
CA THR A 196 -20.79 -25.01 -11.18
C THR A 196 -20.33 -23.60 -11.51
N PHE A 197 -20.40 -22.75 -10.51
CA PHE A 197 -19.90 -21.39 -10.53
C PHE A 197 -19.11 -21.15 -9.25
N ARG A 198 -18.15 -20.21 -9.32
CA ARG A 198 -17.34 -19.80 -8.19
C ARG A 198 -18.01 -18.60 -7.52
N LYS A 199 -18.05 -18.60 -6.19
CA LYS A 199 -18.60 -17.51 -5.39
C LYS A 199 -17.60 -17.13 -4.31
N GLU A 200 -17.22 -15.86 -4.29
CA GLU A 200 -16.53 -15.23 -3.16
C GLU A 200 -17.54 -14.57 -2.23
N THR A 201 -17.36 -14.77 -0.92
CA THR A 201 -18.16 -14.13 0.12
C THR A 201 -17.23 -13.49 1.14
N TYR A 202 -17.27 -12.17 1.28
CA TYR A 202 -16.50 -11.45 2.28
C TYR A 202 -17.19 -11.55 3.64
N LEU A 203 -16.45 -12.00 4.65
CA LEU A 203 -16.99 -12.30 5.99
C LEU A 203 -16.72 -11.18 6.99
N ILE A 204 -15.67 -10.40 6.77
CA ILE A 204 -15.31 -9.22 7.57
C ILE A 204 -14.95 -8.06 6.66
N ALA A 205 -15.14 -6.84 7.15
CA ALA A 205 -14.66 -5.62 6.53
C ALA A 205 -13.34 -5.19 7.19
N PRO A 206 -12.17 -5.53 6.61
CA PRO A 206 -10.89 -5.12 7.18
C PRO A 206 -10.70 -3.60 7.03
N PRO A 207 -9.95 -2.94 7.91
CA PRO A 207 -9.65 -1.51 7.79
C PRO A 207 -8.99 -1.11 6.47
N ILE A 208 -8.16 -2.01 5.92
CA ILE A 208 -7.36 -1.79 4.72
C ILE A 208 -7.47 -3.04 3.83
N ILE A 209 -7.57 -2.83 2.52
CA ILE A 209 -7.53 -3.88 1.50
C ILE A 209 -6.44 -3.57 0.47
N GLY A 210 -5.59 -4.56 0.19
CA GLY A 210 -4.62 -4.49 -0.91
C GLY A 210 -5.12 -5.17 -2.17
N PHE A 211 -4.87 -4.57 -3.34
CA PHE A 211 -5.05 -5.20 -4.66
C PHE A 211 -3.72 -5.20 -5.44
N PRO A 212 -3.06 -6.36 -5.64
CA PRO A 212 -1.91 -6.47 -6.53
C PRO A 212 -2.41 -6.36 -7.98
N VAL A 213 -1.93 -5.37 -8.73
CA VAL A 213 -2.47 -4.98 -10.04
C VAL A 213 -1.42 -4.96 -11.15
N SER A 214 -0.19 -5.40 -10.87
CA SER A 214 0.97 -5.35 -11.77
C SER A 214 0.73 -5.97 -13.16
N PHE A 215 -0.18 -6.93 -13.26
CA PHE A 215 -0.50 -7.64 -14.51
C PHE A 215 -1.89 -7.33 -15.06
N THR A 216 -2.52 -6.27 -14.56
CA THR A 216 -3.87 -5.87 -14.95
C THR A 216 -3.84 -4.59 -15.79
N ARG A 217 -4.89 -4.38 -16.59
CA ARG A 217 -5.12 -3.11 -17.30
C ARG A 217 -6.05 -2.17 -16.53
N THR A 218 -6.45 -2.56 -15.33
CA THR A 218 -7.42 -1.78 -14.55
C THR A 218 -6.82 -0.45 -14.12
N VAL A 219 -7.69 0.56 -14.10
CA VAL A 219 -7.42 1.86 -13.50
C VAL A 219 -7.80 1.78 -12.02
N SER A 220 -7.23 2.63 -11.18
CA SER A 220 -7.69 2.72 -9.80
C SER A 220 -9.07 3.37 -9.74
N ASP A 221 -10.04 2.70 -9.15
CA ASP A 221 -11.30 3.33 -8.76
C ASP A 221 -11.03 4.26 -7.58
N SER A 222 -11.64 5.46 -7.55
CA SER A 222 -11.51 6.35 -6.38
C SER A 222 -12.17 5.73 -5.14
N THR A 223 -13.22 4.93 -5.36
CA THR A 223 -13.94 4.20 -4.33
C THR A 223 -14.36 2.82 -4.84
N ILE A 224 -14.32 1.83 -3.95
CA ILE A 224 -14.89 0.50 -4.17
C ILE A 224 -15.81 0.15 -2.98
N SER A 225 -16.52 -0.96 -3.08
CA SER A 225 -17.31 -1.52 -2.00
C SER A 225 -17.30 -3.04 -2.07
N ILE A 226 -17.17 -3.67 -0.90
CA ILE A 226 -17.38 -5.11 -0.73
C ILE A 226 -18.67 -5.34 0.05
N THR A 227 -19.34 -6.45 -0.22
CA THR A 227 -20.55 -6.85 0.50
C THR A 227 -20.17 -7.79 1.64
N VAL A 228 -20.41 -7.40 2.88
CA VAL A 228 -20.12 -8.17 4.11
C VAL A 228 -21.43 -8.42 4.84
N VAL A 229 -21.83 -9.70 4.95
CA VAL A 229 -23.10 -10.10 5.60
C VAL A 229 -24.33 -9.34 5.04
N GLY A 230 -24.32 -9.09 3.72
CA GLY A 230 -25.39 -8.38 3.02
C GLY A 230 -25.30 -6.85 3.06
N GLU A 231 -24.41 -6.27 3.86
CA GLU A 231 -24.17 -4.83 3.94
C GLU A 231 -23.03 -4.42 3.01
N LYS A 232 -23.22 -3.33 2.26
CA LYS A 232 -22.16 -2.77 1.41
C LYS A 232 -21.25 -1.88 2.24
N VAL A 233 -19.98 -2.25 2.33
CA VAL A 233 -18.97 -1.47 3.06
C VAL A 233 -18.11 -0.71 2.06
N PRO A 234 -18.14 0.64 2.08
CA PRO A 234 -17.37 1.46 1.15
C PRO A 234 -15.91 1.60 1.57
N TYR A 235 -15.04 1.66 0.58
CA TYR A 235 -13.62 1.92 0.71
C TYR A 235 -13.20 3.02 -0.25
N ARG A 236 -12.25 3.85 0.17
CA ARG A 236 -11.62 4.87 -0.68
C ARG A 236 -10.18 4.48 -0.98
N LEU A 237 -9.68 4.91 -2.14
CA LEU A 237 -8.28 4.76 -2.49
C LEU A 237 -7.41 5.57 -1.52
N GLY A 238 -6.51 4.91 -0.81
CA GLY A 238 -5.61 5.53 0.18
C GLY A 238 -4.16 5.65 -0.30
N GLY A 239 -3.78 4.83 -1.28
CA GLY A 239 -2.48 4.95 -1.93
C GLY A 239 -2.25 3.96 -3.07
N ILE A 240 -1.20 4.24 -3.82
CA ILE A 240 -0.76 3.43 -4.96
C ILE A 240 0.73 3.20 -4.82
N VAL A 241 1.17 1.97 -5.03
CA VAL A 241 2.58 1.63 -5.15
C VAL A 241 2.89 1.32 -6.61
N TYR A 242 3.97 1.89 -7.11
CA TYR A 242 4.47 1.71 -8.46
C TYR A 242 5.79 0.95 -8.45
N PHE A 243 5.99 0.09 -9.45
CA PHE A 243 7.21 -0.69 -9.61
C PHE A 243 7.77 -0.54 -11.03
N GLY A 244 9.09 -0.39 -11.09
CA GLY A 244 9.85 -0.38 -12.33
C GLY A 244 11.33 -0.26 -12.04
N GLU A 245 12.16 -0.85 -12.89
CA GLU A 245 13.62 -0.82 -12.76
C GLU A 245 14.10 -1.28 -11.37
N ARG A 246 13.46 -2.31 -10.80
CA ARG A 246 13.78 -2.89 -9.49
C ARG A 246 13.61 -1.92 -8.31
N HIS A 247 12.79 -0.88 -8.46
CA HIS A 247 12.59 0.13 -7.43
C HIS A 247 11.11 0.50 -7.27
N TYR A 248 10.63 0.51 -6.02
CA TYR A 248 9.29 0.94 -5.68
C TYR A 248 9.21 2.43 -5.34
N THR A 249 8.14 3.07 -5.79
CA THR A 249 7.72 4.44 -5.43
C THR A 249 6.26 4.41 -5.03
N ALA A 250 5.78 5.45 -4.36
CA ALA A 250 4.41 5.44 -3.86
C ALA A 250 3.74 6.81 -3.92
N GLN A 251 2.42 6.77 -4.07
CA GLN A 251 1.54 7.90 -3.86
C GLN A 251 0.63 7.61 -2.66
N TYR A 252 0.50 8.59 -1.77
CA TYR A 252 -0.46 8.62 -0.68
C TYR A 252 -1.57 9.61 -1.03
N ILE A 253 -2.82 9.24 -0.76
CA ILE A 253 -3.99 10.10 -1.00
C ILE A 253 -4.61 10.43 0.35
N ASP A 254 -4.59 11.71 0.71
CA ASP A 254 -5.12 12.16 1.99
C ASP A 254 -6.65 12.30 1.99
N THR A 255 -7.19 12.70 3.14
CA THR A 255 -8.64 12.88 3.33
C THR A 255 -9.19 14.08 2.55
N ASN A 256 -8.34 15.01 2.14
CA ASN A 256 -8.72 16.11 1.26
C ASN A 256 -8.71 15.70 -0.22
N LEU A 257 -8.26 14.49 -0.55
CA LEU A 257 -8.00 14.01 -1.92
C LEU A 257 -6.80 14.69 -2.58
N ASP A 258 -5.85 15.19 -1.79
CA ASP A 258 -4.55 15.61 -2.29
C ASP A 258 -3.64 14.39 -2.41
N VAL A 259 -2.87 14.33 -3.50
CA VAL A 259 -1.97 13.22 -3.85
C VAL A 259 -0.53 13.62 -3.58
N TRP A 260 0.14 12.78 -2.78
CA TRP A 260 1.49 13.00 -2.31
C TRP A 260 2.41 11.89 -2.79
N TYR A 261 3.42 12.23 -3.58
CA TYR A 261 4.42 11.31 -4.10
C TYR A 261 5.64 11.18 -3.19
N ASN A 262 6.12 9.95 -3.01
CA ASN A 262 7.41 9.68 -2.40
C ASN A 262 8.25 8.69 -3.23
N ASP A 263 9.50 9.09 -3.44
CA ASP A 263 10.59 8.24 -3.85
C ASP A 263 11.67 8.27 -2.76
N GLY A 264 11.86 7.15 -2.07
CA GLY A 264 12.85 7.03 -1.00
C GLY A 264 14.30 7.28 -1.44
N ILE A 265 14.60 7.20 -2.74
CA ILE A 265 15.91 7.54 -3.31
C ILE A 265 16.00 9.06 -3.57
N ALA A 266 15.11 9.59 -4.41
CA ALA A 266 15.19 10.98 -4.86
C ALA A 266 14.72 11.99 -3.81
N LEU A 267 13.58 11.74 -3.17
CA LEU A 267 12.95 12.64 -2.19
C LEU A 267 13.34 12.33 -0.75
N ARG A 268 13.85 11.11 -0.50
CA ARG A 268 14.19 10.60 0.83
C ARG A 268 12.95 10.66 1.73
N ARG A 269 13.02 11.42 2.83
CA ARG A 269 11.91 11.56 3.79
C ARG A 269 10.80 12.50 3.34
N ARG A 270 11.03 13.31 2.31
CA ARG A 270 10.04 14.31 1.87
C ARG A 270 9.01 13.67 0.94
N ALA A 271 7.80 14.19 0.96
CA ALA A 271 6.81 13.94 -0.07
C ALA A 271 6.66 15.19 -0.97
N LEU A 272 6.23 14.97 -2.21
CA LEU A 272 5.88 16.01 -3.16
C LEU A 272 4.37 16.03 -3.34
N LEU A 273 3.73 17.17 -3.12
CA LEU A 273 2.34 17.37 -3.51
C LEU A 273 2.25 17.41 -5.04
N GLU A 274 1.56 16.45 -5.64
CA GLU A 274 1.35 16.37 -7.09
C GLU A 274 0.10 17.14 -7.54
N GLY A 275 -0.90 17.27 -6.65
CA GLY A 275 -2.19 17.88 -6.97
C GLY A 275 -3.36 17.10 -6.39
N ARG A 276 -4.54 17.26 -7.00
CA ARG A 276 -5.79 16.62 -6.58
C ARG A 276 -5.96 15.28 -7.29
N LEU A 277 -6.61 14.32 -6.62
CA LEU A 277 -6.89 12.98 -7.16
C LEU A 277 -7.56 13.02 -8.54
N VAL A 278 -8.47 13.98 -8.75
CA VAL A 278 -9.23 14.13 -10.00
C VAL A 278 -8.42 14.70 -11.16
N ASP A 279 -7.27 15.31 -10.87
CA ASP A 279 -6.44 16.03 -11.86
C ASP A 279 -5.18 15.24 -12.24
N ILE A 280 -4.93 14.10 -11.60
CA ILE A 280 -3.71 13.31 -11.76
C ILE A 280 -4.01 12.00 -12.48
N ASP A 281 -3.18 11.69 -13.48
CA ASP A 281 -3.15 10.36 -14.08
C ASP A 281 -2.38 9.38 -13.17
N LEU A 282 -3.09 8.43 -12.60
CA LEU A 282 -2.58 7.43 -11.66
C LEU A 282 -2.07 6.15 -12.34
N MET A 283 -1.99 6.13 -13.68
CA MET A 283 -1.57 4.95 -14.43
C MET A 283 -0.08 4.67 -14.33
N THR A 284 0.72 5.73 -14.18
CA THR A 284 2.17 5.68 -13.99
C THR A 284 2.64 6.79 -13.08
N ASP A 285 3.75 6.57 -12.37
CA ASP A 285 4.38 7.63 -11.57
C ASP A 285 5.23 8.60 -12.43
N HIS A 286 5.87 9.59 -11.78
CA HIS A 286 6.81 10.51 -12.40
C HIS A 286 7.97 9.84 -13.18
N ALA A 287 8.39 8.65 -12.77
CA ALA A 287 9.42 7.85 -13.41
C ALA A 287 8.85 6.86 -14.46
N ARG A 288 7.57 6.99 -14.81
CA ARG A 288 6.83 6.11 -15.74
C ARG A 288 6.78 4.65 -15.28
N LYS A 289 6.88 4.40 -13.98
CA LYS A 289 6.71 3.08 -13.41
C LYS A 289 5.25 2.66 -13.46
N ALA A 290 5.01 1.38 -13.69
CA ALA A 290 3.65 0.84 -13.71
C ALA A 290 3.14 0.66 -12.29
N ARG A 291 1.82 0.79 -12.10
CA ARG A 291 1.14 0.44 -10.85
C ARG A 291 1.35 -1.04 -10.52
N ASP A 292 1.73 -1.30 -9.29
CA ASP A 292 1.98 -2.65 -8.73
C ASP A 292 0.90 -3.01 -7.72
N GLN A 293 0.53 -2.07 -6.84
CA GLN A 293 -0.44 -2.29 -5.79
C GLN A 293 -1.37 -1.09 -5.64
N PHE A 294 -2.66 -1.33 -5.48
CA PHE A 294 -3.59 -0.36 -4.91
C PHE A 294 -3.88 -0.69 -3.44
N ILE A 295 -3.93 0.33 -2.60
CA ILE A 295 -4.24 0.20 -1.18
C ILE A 295 -5.49 1.05 -0.90
N TYR A 296 -6.56 0.38 -0.49
CA TYR A 296 -7.82 0.99 -0.12
C TYR A 296 -7.99 0.97 1.39
N ILE A 297 -8.59 2.03 1.94
CA ILE A 297 -8.95 2.17 3.35
C ILE A 297 -10.46 2.28 3.48
N CYS A 298 -11.03 1.68 4.53
CA CYS A 298 -12.45 1.79 4.82
C CYS A 298 -12.85 3.26 4.87
N ALA A 299 -13.90 3.65 4.13
CA ALA A 299 -14.23 5.06 3.91
C ALA A 299 -14.62 5.80 5.20
N ASP A 300 -15.06 5.06 6.21
CA ASP A 300 -15.36 5.64 7.52
C ASP A 300 -14.09 6.12 8.23
N LEU A 301 -12.89 5.57 7.95
CA LEU A 301 -11.61 5.90 8.61
C LEU A 301 -10.93 7.17 8.08
#